data_AF-A0A1H2Z3V8-F1
#
_entry.id   AF-A0A1H2Z3V8-F1
#
_cell.length_a   1.000
_cell.length_b   1.000
_cell.length_c   1.000
_cell.angle_alpha   90.00
_cell.angle_beta   90.00
_cell.angle_gamma   90.00
#
_symmetry.space_group_name_H-M   'P 1'
#
loop_
_entity.id
_entity.type
_entity.pdbx_description
1 polymer ?
#
loop_
_entity_poly.entity_id
_entity_poly.type
_entity_poly.pdbx_seq_one_letter_code
_entity_poly.pdbx_strand_id
1 'polypeptide(L)'
;MLEKLDRALMRVEYLSAWIAGLTIFVVMVLVTAEVLMRRLFNAPIQGQVDFISLAMVTFSLLCISYCYRQAGHIRMDMLQNAFSGRLAWATHLLATCIGLFLILAILPGTWTHFMRAWTLGDSTIGIGLPTWPSKLAAPVGLGILAVRLTLELWVFGRLVLDPTRDPIGVPKVPNPLEDMDV
;
A
#
# COMPACT_ATOMS: atom_id res chain seq x y z
N MET A 1 18.20 -16.27 1.72
CA MET A 1 17.60 -15.82 0.44
C MET A 1 16.34 -14.99 0.69
N LEU A 2 15.38 -15.47 1.50
CA LEU A 2 14.18 -14.72 1.90
C LEU A 2 14.44 -13.33 2.48
N GLU A 3 15.40 -13.19 3.40
CA GLU A 3 15.73 -11.90 4.01
C GLU A 3 16.19 -10.84 3.00
N LYS A 4 16.88 -11.27 1.94
CA LYS A 4 17.29 -10.36 0.86
C LYS A 4 16.09 -9.90 0.03
N LEU A 5 15.13 -10.80 -0.20
CA LEU A 5 13.90 -10.51 -0.95
C LEU A 5 12.96 -9.59 -0.16
N ASP A 6 12.77 -9.85 1.13
CA ASP A 6 12.02 -8.95 2.02
C ASP A 6 12.70 -7.57 2.09
N ARG A 7 14.03 -7.50 2.23
CA ARG A 7 14.75 -6.22 2.21
C ARG A 7 14.64 -5.47 0.88
N ALA A 8 14.65 -6.18 -0.24
CA ALA A 8 14.43 -5.57 -1.55
C ALA A 8 13.00 -5.03 -1.68
N LEU A 9 12.01 -5.81 -1.26
CA LEU A 9 10.61 -5.39 -1.27
C LEU A 9 10.39 -4.18 -0.36
N MET A 10 10.98 -4.17 0.84
CA MET A 10 10.91 -3.03 1.75
C MET A 10 11.41 -1.75 1.10
N ARG A 11 12.50 -1.79 0.33
CA ARG A 11 12.98 -0.59 -0.39
C ARG A 11 11.96 -0.10 -1.40
N VAL A 12 11.31 -1.00 -2.13
CA VAL A 12 10.26 -0.65 -3.10
C VAL A 12 9.05 -0.03 -2.39
N GLU A 13 8.62 -0.61 -1.27
CA GLU A 13 7.52 -0.09 -0.45
C GLU A 13 7.84 1.29 0.14
N TYR A 14 9.07 1.50 0.60
CA TYR A 14 9.50 2.81 1.07
C TYR A 14 9.53 3.84 -0.07
N LEU A 15 10.02 3.45 -1.25
CA LEU A 15 10.03 4.32 -2.43
C LEU A 15 8.61 4.70 -2.84
N SER A 16 7.69 3.73 -2.88
CA SER A 16 6.29 3.99 -3.22
C SER A 16 5.60 4.88 -2.18
N ALA A 17 5.90 4.69 -0.89
CA ALA A 17 5.42 5.57 0.18
C ALA A 17 6.00 6.99 0.07
N TRP A 18 7.28 7.13 -0.28
CA TRP A 18 7.89 8.44 -0.53
C TRP A 18 7.26 9.16 -1.72
N ILE A 19 7.01 8.45 -2.82
CA ILE A 19 6.32 9.01 -4.00
C ILE A 19 4.88 9.41 -3.63
N ALA A 20 4.17 8.59 -2.85
CA ALA A 20 2.84 8.91 -2.34
C ALA A 20 2.87 10.16 -1.46
N GLY A 21 3.82 10.27 -0.53
CA GLY A 21 4.00 11.44 0.33
C GLY A 21 4.29 12.71 -0.47
N LEU A 22 5.17 12.63 -1.48
CA LEU A 22 5.46 13.74 -2.38
C LEU A 22 4.21 14.17 -3.16
N THR A 23 3.41 13.20 -3.63
CA THR A 23 2.15 13.47 -4.34
C THR A 23 1.16 14.22 -3.44
N ILE A 24 1.02 13.80 -2.18
CA ILE A 24 0.17 14.48 -1.19
C ILE A 24 0.65 15.92 -0.97
N PHE A 25 1.96 16.11 -0.81
CA PHE A 25 2.54 17.43 -0.62
C PHE A 25 2.25 18.37 -1.80
N VAL A 26 2.41 17.89 -3.04
CA VAL A 26 2.07 18.65 -4.26
C VAL A 26 0.59 19.03 -4.30
N VAL A 27 -0.31 18.09 -3.95
CA VAL A 27 -1.75 18.36 -3.87
C VAL A 27 -2.06 19.42 -2.82
N MET A 28 -1.44 19.34 -1.64
CA MET A 28 -1.63 20.32 -0.56
C MET A 28 -1.25 21.73 -1.01
N VAL A 29 -0.11 21.88 -1.70
CA VAL A 29 0.31 23.17 -2.26
C VAL A 29 -0.65 23.66 -3.34
N LEU A 30 -1.09 22.79 -4.25
CA LEU A 30 -2.07 23.12 -5.29
C LEU A 30 -3.39 23.65 -4.71
N VAL A 31 -3.95 22.93 -3.73
CA VAL A 31 -5.20 23.33 -3.06
C VAL A 31 -5.02 24.68 -2.36
N THR A 32 -3.91 24.87 -1.66
CA THR A 32 -3.63 26.13 -0.96
C THR A 32 -3.49 27.29 -1.96
N ALA A 33 -2.79 27.07 -3.07
CA ALA A 33 -2.62 28.06 -4.12
C ALA A 33 -3.95 28.45 -4.77
N GLU A 34 -4.87 27.50 -4.99
CA GLU A 34 -6.20 27.79 -5.51
C GLU A 34 -7.03 28.62 -4.54
N VAL A 35 -7.03 28.27 -3.25
CA VAL A 35 -7.75 29.04 -2.23
C VAL A 35 -7.20 30.48 -2.20
N LEU A 36 -5.89 30.67 -2.26
CA LEU A 36 -5.27 31.99 -2.34
C LEU A 36 -5.67 32.74 -3.62
N MET A 37 -5.59 32.09 -4.79
CA MET A 37 -5.89 32.72 -6.07
C MET A 37 -7.36 33.10 -6.19
N ARG A 38 -8.27 32.26 -5.69
CA ARG A 38 -9.70 32.55 -5.61
C ARG A 38 -9.99 33.75 -4.71
N ARG A 39 -9.26 33.89 -3.60
CA ARG A 39 -9.46 34.97 -2.62
C ARG A 39 -8.83 36.31 -3.03
N LEU A 40 -7.67 36.28 -3.70
CA LEU A 40 -6.91 37.47 -4.05
C LEU A 40 -7.18 37.97 -5.48
N PHE A 41 -7.35 37.06 -6.44
CA PHE A 41 -7.44 37.38 -7.87
C PHE A 41 -8.82 37.10 -8.47
N ASN A 42 -9.76 36.58 -7.68
CA ASN A 42 -11.11 36.17 -8.11
C ASN A 42 -11.10 35.24 -9.35
N ALA A 43 -9.97 34.57 -9.60
CA ALA A 43 -9.74 33.69 -10.74
C ALA A 43 -9.55 32.26 -10.22
N PRO A 44 -10.58 31.40 -10.28
CA PRO A 44 -10.46 30.02 -9.83
C PRO A 44 -9.62 29.20 -10.82
N ILE A 45 -8.79 28.30 -10.29
CA ILE A 45 -8.06 27.32 -11.10
C ILE A 45 -9.06 26.28 -11.61
N GLN A 46 -9.31 26.26 -12.92
CA GLN A 46 -10.17 25.26 -13.55
C GLN A 46 -9.50 23.88 -13.54
N GLY A 47 -10.27 22.83 -13.22
CA GLY A 47 -9.78 21.44 -13.23
C GLY A 47 -9.04 20.97 -11.99
N GLN A 48 -9.05 21.73 -10.88
CA GLN A 48 -8.45 21.29 -9.63
C GLN A 48 -9.02 19.96 -9.11
N VAL A 49 -10.35 19.79 -9.18
CA VAL A 49 -11.03 18.58 -8.69
C VAL A 49 -10.51 17.35 -9.43
N ASP A 50 -10.23 17.48 -10.74
CA ASP A 50 -9.69 16.41 -11.57
C ASP A 50 -8.27 16.03 -11.12
N PHE A 51 -7.41 17.04 -10.88
CA PHE A 51 -6.05 16.83 -10.36
C PHE A 51 -6.06 16.13 -9.00
N ILE A 52 -6.89 16.59 -8.07
CA ILE A 52 -7.00 16.00 -6.73
C ILE A 52 -7.49 14.56 -6.83
N SER A 53 -8.52 14.30 -7.64
CA SER A 53 -9.10 12.96 -7.80
C SER A 53 -8.10 11.96 -8.37
N LEU A 54 -7.33 12.36 -9.38
CA LEU A 54 -6.26 11.54 -9.97
C LEU A 54 -5.11 11.30 -8.99
N ALA A 55 -4.72 12.34 -8.23
CA ALA A 55 -3.69 12.23 -7.22
C ALA A 55 -4.11 11.32 -6.04
N MET A 56 -5.38 11.41 -5.60
CA MET A 56 -5.95 10.57 -4.53
C MET A 56 -5.80 9.08 -4.82
N VAL A 57 -6.19 8.65 -6.02
CA VAL A 57 -6.01 7.26 -6.45
C VAL A 57 -4.54 6.87 -6.46
N THR A 58 -3.68 7.78 -6.92
CA THR A 58 -2.23 7.53 -7.05
C THR A 58 -1.56 7.31 -5.69
N PHE A 59 -1.68 8.25 -4.75
CA PHE A 59 -1.02 8.12 -3.46
C PHE A 59 -1.65 7.04 -2.57
N SER A 60 -2.98 6.85 -2.63
CA SER A 60 -3.66 5.85 -1.79
C SER A 60 -3.25 4.42 -2.16
N LEU A 61 -3.15 4.12 -3.46
CA LEU A 61 -2.80 2.79 -3.94
C LEU A 61 -1.29 2.54 -3.87
N LEU A 62 -0.44 3.55 -4.08
CA LEU A 62 1.02 3.38 -3.95
C LEU A 62 1.48 3.15 -2.50
N CYS A 63 0.78 3.73 -1.51
CA CYS A 63 1.12 3.57 -0.10
C CYS A 63 0.50 2.30 0.53
N ILE A 64 -0.42 1.61 -0.16
CA ILE A 64 -1.23 0.53 0.42
C ILE A 64 -0.38 -0.61 1.01
N SER A 65 0.71 -1.01 0.34
CA SER A 65 1.59 -2.09 0.82
C SER A 65 2.36 -1.69 2.07
N TYR A 66 2.85 -0.44 2.09
CA TYR A 66 3.53 0.11 3.26
C TYR A 66 2.60 0.19 4.47
N CYS A 67 1.38 0.69 4.28
CA CYS A 67 0.36 0.76 5.33
C CYS A 67 -0.06 -0.64 5.81
N TYR A 68 -0.20 -1.62 4.89
CA TYR A 68 -0.53 -2.99 5.25
C TYR A 68 0.50 -3.60 6.21
N ARG A 69 1.79 -3.43 5.90
CA ARG A 69 2.88 -3.88 6.77
C ARG A 69 2.81 -3.23 8.15
N GLN A 70 2.53 -1.93 8.20
CA GLN A 70 2.44 -1.17 9.44
C GLN A 70 1.24 -1.62 10.29
N ALA A 71 0.09 -1.90 9.65
CA ALA A 71 -1.09 -2.48 10.29
C ALA A 71 -0.85 -3.93 10.77
N GLY A 72 0.10 -4.65 10.16
CA GLY A 72 0.57 -5.96 10.61
C GLY A 72 1.07 -5.96 12.06
N HIS A 73 1.64 -4.86 12.55
CA HIS A 73 2.03 -4.71 13.96
C HIS A 73 0.81 -4.87 14.89
N ILE A 74 -0.27 -4.16 14.59
CA ILE A 74 -1.50 -4.17 15.41
C ILE A 74 -2.21 -5.53 15.30
N ARG A 75 -2.22 -6.14 14.11
CA ARG A 75 -2.82 -7.47 13.89
C ARG A 75 -2.13 -8.54 14.73
N MET A 76 -0.82 -8.44 14.91
CA MET A 76 -0.06 -9.38 15.71
C MET A 76 -0.38 -9.24 17.21
N ASP A 77 -0.52 -8.02 17.72
CA ASP A 77 -0.81 -7.75 19.14
C ASP A 77 -2.23 -8.20 19.56
N MET A 78 -3.25 -7.95 18.74
CA MET A 78 -4.63 -8.34 19.09
C MET A 78 -4.86 -9.86 19.07
N LEU A 79 -4.22 -10.57 18.13
CA LEU A 79 -4.47 -12.00 17.93
C LEU A 79 -3.61 -12.89 18.85
N GLN A 80 -2.39 -12.46 19.19
CA GLN A 80 -1.57 -13.14 20.21
C GLN A 80 -2.25 -13.14 21.59
N ASN A 81 -3.01 -12.08 21.92
CA ASN A 81 -3.77 -12.00 23.17
C ASN A 81 -5.02 -12.91 23.18
N ALA A 82 -5.53 -13.32 22.01
CA ALA A 82 -6.73 -14.13 21.90
C ALA A 82 -6.46 -15.64 21.73
N PHE A 83 -5.34 -16.02 21.10
CA PHE A 83 -5.01 -17.43 20.82
C PHE A 83 -3.52 -17.70 21.05
N SER A 84 -3.19 -18.78 21.77
CA SER A 84 -1.81 -19.21 22.00
C SER A 84 -1.39 -20.35 21.06
N GLY A 85 -0.16 -20.29 20.55
CA GLY A 85 0.49 -21.39 19.81
C GLY A 85 0.11 -21.53 18.34
N ARG A 86 -0.07 -22.77 17.88
CA ARG A 86 -0.24 -23.12 16.43
C ARG A 86 -1.50 -22.53 15.79
N LEU A 87 -2.56 -22.33 16.57
CA LEU A 87 -3.84 -21.83 16.07
C LEU A 87 -3.75 -20.35 15.64
N ALA A 88 -2.93 -19.55 16.33
CA ALA A 88 -2.68 -18.16 15.97
C ALA A 88 -1.99 -18.05 14.58
N TRP A 89 -1.04 -18.93 14.29
CA TRP A 89 -0.37 -18.95 12.99
C TRP A 89 -1.31 -19.41 11.86
N ALA A 90 -2.22 -20.34 12.14
CA ALA A 90 -3.20 -20.83 11.16
C ALA A 90 -4.23 -19.75 10.76
N THR A 91 -4.71 -18.94 11.71
CA THR A 91 -5.63 -17.83 11.41
C THR A 91 -4.95 -16.73 10.60
N HIS A 92 -3.67 -16.43 10.88
CA HIS A 92 -2.88 -15.52 10.04
C HIS A 92 -2.69 -16.05 8.63
N LEU A 93 -2.36 -17.34 8.48
CA LEU A 93 -2.24 -17.98 7.18
C LEU A 93 -3.54 -17.87 6.38
N LEU A 94 -4.68 -18.15 7.03
CA LEU A 94 -5.99 -18.05 6.40
C LEU A 94 -6.30 -16.61 5.97
N ALA A 95 -6.06 -15.62 6.83
CA ALA A 95 -6.28 -14.21 6.50
C ALA A 95 -5.40 -13.74 5.34
N THR A 96 -4.13 -14.15 5.31
CA THR A 96 -3.20 -13.84 4.22
C THR A 96 -3.60 -14.55 2.92
N CYS A 97 -4.08 -15.81 2.98
CA CYS A 97 -4.66 -16.52 1.83
C CYS A 97 -5.85 -15.77 1.24
N ILE A 98 -6.81 -15.38 2.07
CA ILE A 98 -8.02 -14.66 1.64
C ILE A 98 -7.64 -13.31 1.02
N GLY A 99 -6.76 -12.55 1.69
CA GLY A 99 -6.25 -11.28 1.16
C GLY A 99 -5.57 -11.45 -0.20
N LEU A 100 -4.70 -12.46 -0.33
CA LEU A 100 -4.00 -12.72 -1.60
C LEU A 100 -4.97 -13.10 -2.71
N PHE A 101 -5.95 -13.97 -2.42
CA PHE A 101 -6.98 -14.36 -3.38
C PHE A 101 -7.76 -13.15 -3.89
N LEU A 102 -8.20 -12.26 -2.99
CA LEU A 102 -8.94 -11.05 -3.36
C LEU A 102 -8.10 -10.13 -4.25
N ILE A 103 -6.82 -9.93 -3.92
CA ILE A 103 -5.94 -9.06 -4.72
C ILE A 103 -5.69 -9.67 -6.09
N LEU A 104 -5.41 -10.97 -6.17
CA LEU A 104 -5.20 -11.66 -7.45
C LEU A 104 -6.47 -11.68 -8.31
N ALA A 105 -7.65 -11.67 -7.71
CA ALA A 105 -8.92 -11.56 -8.45
C ALA A 105 -9.13 -10.16 -9.05
N ILE A 106 -8.70 -9.10 -8.34
CA ILE A 106 -8.90 -7.70 -8.77
C ILE A 106 -7.82 -7.24 -9.75
N LEU A 107 -6.58 -7.71 -9.59
CA LEU A 107 -5.40 -7.24 -10.34
C LEU A 107 -5.56 -7.29 -11.88
N PRO A 108 -6.11 -8.37 -12.49
CA PRO A 108 -6.34 -8.42 -13.93
C PRO A 108 -7.35 -7.35 -14.37
N GLY A 109 -8.41 -7.15 -13.59
CA GLY A 109 -9.41 -6.11 -13.86
C GLY A 109 -8.75 -4.74 -13.92
N THR A 110 -7.95 -4.40 -12.92
CA THR A 110 -7.21 -3.13 -12.88
C THR A 110 -6.27 -2.95 -14.08
N TRP A 111 -5.57 -4.00 -14.49
CA TRP A 111 -4.72 -3.96 -15.69
C TRP A 111 -5.53 -3.70 -16.97
N THR A 112 -6.69 -4.34 -17.13
CA THR A 112 -7.56 -4.10 -18.29
C THR A 112 -8.10 -2.66 -18.32
N HIS A 113 -8.42 -2.08 -17.17
CA HIS A 113 -8.84 -0.68 -17.06
C HIS A 113 -7.71 0.29 -17.44
N PHE A 114 -6.47 -0.01 -17.05
CA PHE A 114 -5.31 0.76 -17.48
C PHE A 114 -5.08 0.67 -18.99
N MET A 115 -5.08 -0.55 -19.55
CA MET A 115 -4.90 -0.77 -20.99
C MET A 115 -5.96 -0.04 -21.82
N ARG A 116 -7.24 -0.09 -21.41
CA ARG A 116 -8.31 0.65 -22.06
C ARG A 116 -8.07 2.16 -22.03
N ALA A 117 -7.67 2.70 -20.88
CA ALA A 117 -7.39 4.12 -20.76
C ALA A 117 -6.20 4.57 -21.62
N TRP A 118 -5.20 3.69 -21.78
CA TRP A 118 -4.03 3.93 -22.63
C TRP A 118 -4.38 3.89 -24.13
N THR A 119 -5.20 2.93 -24.56
CA THR A 119 -5.55 2.76 -25.99
C THR A 119 -6.64 3.71 -26.47
N LEU A 120 -7.62 4.02 -25.62
CA LEU A 120 -8.76 4.89 -25.95
C LEU A 120 -8.47 6.37 -25.68
N GLY A 121 -7.39 6.68 -24.94
CA GLY A 121 -7.05 8.06 -24.59
C GLY A 121 -8.03 8.67 -23.59
N ASP A 122 -8.48 7.91 -22.59
CA ASP A 122 -9.46 8.37 -21.60
C ASP A 122 -9.01 9.66 -20.90
N SER A 123 -9.82 10.70 -21.04
CA SER A 123 -9.59 12.02 -20.46
C SER A 123 -10.60 12.37 -19.37
N THR A 124 -10.21 13.16 -18.38
CA THR A 124 -11.16 13.65 -17.38
C THR A 124 -12.18 14.62 -17.98
N ILE A 125 -13.40 14.61 -17.45
CA ILE A 125 -14.56 15.37 -17.97
C ILE A 125 -14.34 16.89 -17.90
N GLY A 126 -13.59 17.38 -16.91
CA GLY A 126 -13.36 18.81 -16.72
C GLY A 126 -12.33 19.39 -17.68
N ILE A 127 -11.04 19.07 -17.47
CA ILE A 127 -9.92 19.68 -18.21
C ILE A 127 -9.24 18.75 -19.22
N GLY A 128 -9.81 17.57 -19.46
CA GLY A 128 -9.27 16.64 -20.47
C GLY A 128 -7.94 16.01 -20.08
N LEU A 129 -7.61 15.92 -18.78
CA LEU A 129 -6.34 15.34 -18.34
C LEU A 129 -6.25 13.85 -18.69
N PRO A 130 -5.09 13.36 -19.13
CA PRO A 130 -4.88 11.94 -19.36
C PRO A 130 -5.00 11.16 -18.04
N THR A 131 -5.94 10.23 -17.98
CA THR A 131 -6.22 9.45 -16.75
C THR A 131 -5.28 8.25 -16.55
N TRP A 132 -4.46 7.93 -17.56
CA TRP A 132 -3.60 6.75 -17.57
C TRP A 132 -2.57 6.68 -16.42
N PRO A 133 -1.92 7.78 -15.94
CA PRO A 133 -0.91 7.67 -14.88
C PRO A 133 -1.53 7.19 -13.57
N SER A 134 -2.70 7.70 -13.21
CA SER A 134 -3.41 7.32 -11.99
C SER A 134 -3.99 5.91 -12.08
N LYS A 135 -4.47 5.50 -13.26
CA LYS A 135 -4.91 4.13 -13.50
C LYS A 135 -3.75 3.12 -13.47
N LEU A 136 -2.52 3.53 -13.78
CA LEU A 136 -1.30 2.71 -13.65
C LEU A 136 -0.84 2.55 -12.20
N ALA A 137 -1.11 3.52 -11.33
CA ALA A 137 -0.77 3.42 -9.90
C ALA A 137 -1.49 2.24 -9.23
N ALA A 138 -2.68 1.88 -9.70
CA ALA A 138 -3.47 0.79 -9.18
C ALA A 138 -2.86 -0.61 -9.38
N PRO A 139 -2.52 -1.07 -10.61
CA PRO A 139 -1.87 -2.36 -10.80
C PRO A 139 -0.46 -2.40 -10.18
N VAL A 140 0.25 -1.26 -10.11
CA VAL A 140 1.56 -1.19 -9.44
C VAL A 140 1.42 -1.38 -7.93
N GLY A 141 0.56 -0.59 -7.27
CA GLY A 141 0.36 -0.66 -5.82
C GLY A 141 -0.19 -2.02 -5.37
N LEU A 142 -1.20 -2.53 -6.08
CA LEU A 142 -1.75 -3.87 -5.81
C LEU A 142 -0.77 -4.99 -6.16
N GLY A 143 0.07 -4.82 -7.18
CA GLY A 143 1.13 -5.77 -7.53
C GLY A 143 2.18 -5.88 -6.43
N ILE A 144 2.65 -4.75 -5.88
CA ILE A 144 3.59 -4.74 -4.74
C ILE A 144 2.96 -5.45 -3.53
N LEU A 145 1.70 -5.16 -3.23
CA LEU A 145 0.98 -5.81 -2.14
C LEU A 145 0.77 -7.32 -2.39
N ALA A 146 0.53 -7.76 -3.62
CA ALA A 146 0.44 -9.19 -3.95
C ALA A 146 1.78 -9.91 -3.71
N VAL A 147 2.90 -9.29 -4.07
CA VAL A 147 4.25 -9.82 -3.77
C VAL A 147 4.50 -9.87 -2.26
N ARG A 148 4.02 -8.87 -1.51
CA ARG A 148 4.09 -8.86 -0.04
C ARG A 148 3.31 -10.02 0.57
N LEU A 149 2.06 -10.21 0.17
CA LEU A 149 1.20 -11.27 0.70
C LEU A 149 1.70 -12.67 0.33
N THR A 150 2.29 -12.85 -0.85
CA THR A 150 2.90 -14.14 -1.22
C THR A 150 4.11 -14.47 -0.35
N LEU A 151 4.93 -13.48 0.01
CA LEU A 151 6.03 -13.68 0.97
C LEU A 151 5.51 -14.04 2.36
N GLU A 152 4.51 -13.31 2.85
CA GLU A 152 3.90 -13.60 4.15
C GLU A 152 3.26 -14.99 4.18
N LEU A 153 2.58 -15.39 3.10
CA LEU A 153 2.01 -16.73 2.96
C LEU A 153 3.09 -17.80 3.10
N TRP A 154 4.25 -17.60 2.49
CA TRP A 154 5.37 -18.53 2.58
C TRP A 154 5.99 -18.58 3.98
N VAL A 155 6.13 -17.43 4.63
CA VAL A 155 6.65 -17.32 6.00
C VAL A 155 5.70 -17.99 7.00
N PHE A 156 4.41 -17.66 6.98
CA PHE A 156 3.42 -18.28 7.87
C PHE A 156 3.24 -19.77 7.58
N GLY A 157 3.29 -20.20 6.31
CA GLY A 157 3.24 -21.62 5.96
C GLY A 157 4.39 -22.40 6.60
N ARG A 158 5.60 -21.82 6.63
CA ARG A 158 6.76 -22.40 7.31
C ARG A 158 6.61 -22.44 8.83
N LEU A 159 6.05 -21.39 9.44
CA LEU A 159 5.82 -21.28 10.90
C LEU A 159 4.74 -22.24 11.41
N VAL A 160 3.71 -22.53 10.61
CA VAL A 160 2.69 -23.54 10.94
C VAL A 160 3.30 -24.94 11.00
N LEU A 161 4.23 -25.25 10.10
CA LEU A 161 4.93 -26.55 10.06
C LEU A 161 5.95 -26.69 11.19
N ASP A 162 6.68 -25.62 11.52
CA ASP A 162 7.72 -25.63 12.55
C ASP A 162 7.68 -24.33 13.39
N PRO A 163 6.97 -24.34 14.54
CA PRO A 163 6.78 -23.17 15.39
C PRO A 163 8.04 -22.66 16.09
N THR A 164 9.14 -23.42 16.02
CA THR A 164 10.42 -23.09 16.71
C THR A 164 11.33 -22.19 15.88
N ARG A 165 10.93 -21.85 14.65
CA ARG A 165 11.74 -21.06 13.72
C ARG A 165 11.49 -19.57 13.93
N ASP A 166 12.57 -18.80 13.90
CA ASP A 166 12.52 -17.34 14.00
C ASP A 166 11.56 -16.74 12.94
N PRO A 167 10.58 -15.92 13.35
CA PRO A 167 9.67 -15.27 12.43
C PRO A 167 10.41 -14.16 11.67
N ILE A 168 10.85 -14.47 10.45
CA ILE A 168 11.52 -13.52 9.55
C ILE A 168 10.50 -12.52 9.00
N GLY A 169 10.72 -11.22 9.21
CA GLY A 169 9.85 -10.16 8.70
C GLY A 169 8.65 -9.85 9.59
N VAL A 170 8.53 -10.50 10.75
CA VAL A 170 7.63 -10.07 11.83
C VAL A 170 8.39 -9.06 12.68
N PRO A 171 7.86 -7.83 12.83
CA PRO A 171 8.46 -6.85 13.73
C PRO A 171 8.40 -7.40 15.16
N LYS A 172 9.56 -7.52 15.82
CA LYS A 172 9.64 -7.82 17.24
C LYS A 172 9.09 -6.60 17.98
N VAL A 173 8.13 -6.81 18.90
CA VAL A 173 7.65 -5.75 19.79
C VAL A 173 8.87 -5.21 20.54
N PRO A 174 9.13 -3.89 20.54
CA PRO A 174 10.20 -3.32 21.34
C PRO A 174 9.97 -3.71 22.80
N ASN A 175 10.88 -4.49 23.37
CA ASN A 175 10.79 -4.90 24.76
C ASN A 175 11.31 -3.75 25.63
N PRO A 176 10.46 -3.05 26.41
CA PRO A 176 10.89 -1.87 27.15
C PRO A 176 11.99 -2.15 28.19
N LEU A 177 12.20 -3.42 28.54
CA LEU A 177 13.19 -3.85 29.53
C LEU A 177 14.61 -4.02 28.96
N GLU A 178 14.78 -4.10 27.64
CA GLU A 178 16.08 -4.34 27.01
C GLU A 178 16.78 -3.03 26.55
N ASP A 179 16.00 -1.95 26.38
CA ASP A 179 16.49 -0.60 26.06
C ASP A 179 16.86 0.24 27.30
N MET A 180 16.69 -0.30 28.52
CA MET A 180 17.03 0.40 29.77
C MET A 180 18.44 0.08 30.32
N ASP A 181 19.16 -0.85 29.68
CA ASP A 181 20.51 -1.28 30.10
C ASP A 181 21.66 -0.61 29.31
N VAL A 182 21.40 0.52 28.65
CA VAL A 182 22.42 1.35 27.95
C VAL A 182 22.54 2.74 28.56
#